data_AF-A0A8J6YVH4-F1
#
_entry.id   AF-A0A8J6YVH4-F1
#
_cell.length_a   1.000
_cell.length_b   1.000
_cell.length_c   1.000
_cell.angle_alpha   90.00
_cell.angle_beta   90.00
_cell.angle_gamma   90.00
#
_symmetry.space_group_name_H-M   'P 1'
#
loop_
_entity.id
_entity.type
_entity.pdbx_description
1 polymer ?
#
loop_
_entity_poly.entity_id
_entity_poly.type
_entity_poly.pdbx_seq_one_letter_code
_entity_poly.pdbx_strand_id
1 'polypeptide(L)'
;LWSFIVKRMGPRKTILTAVFLFLLSLIPFAFVTTLLTAALSAVAIGVSLAGIIILLDVLLAEVIDDDEKRSGARREGMYFGMNGFIIRWGVSLQAIVMGVVLEWSGYVQHSATQPASVEAGIRLMMTGIPIASLLLALLFYYLYPLGRKEGNRN
;
A
#
# COMPACT_ATOMS: atom_id res chain seq x y z
N LEU A 1 -4.02 -18.00 0.09
CA LEU A 1 -3.02 -17.77 1.15
C LEU A 1 -3.53 -16.78 2.21
N TRP A 2 -3.68 -15.50 1.86
CA TRP A 2 -4.02 -14.44 2.83
C TRP A 2 -5.32 -14.65 3.59
N SER A 3 -6.40 -15.09 2.96
CA SER A 3 -7.67 -15.39 3.65
C SER A 3 -7.52 -16.45 4.75
N PHE A 4 -6.57 -17.38 4.61
CA PHE A 4 -6.25 -18.35 5.66
C PHE A 4 -5.46 -17.72 6.82
N ILE A 5 -4.51 -16.84 6.50
CA ILE A 5 -3.73 -16.10 7.50
C ILE A 5 -4.64 -15.18 8.32
N VAL A 6 -5.57 -14.48 7.65
CA VAL A 6 -6.58 -13.63 8.32
C VAL A 6 -7.37 -14.42 9.35
N LYS A 7 -7.85 -15.62 8.99
CA LYS A 7 -8.60 -16.49 9.91
C LYS A 7 -7.78 -16.94 11.12
N ARG A 8 -6.45 -17.02 11.01
CA ARG A 8 -5.58 -17.46 12.12
C ARG A 8 -5.07 -16.31 13.01
N MET A 9 -4.73 -15.17 12.42
CA MET A 9 -4.04 -14.08 13.13
C MET A 9 -4.91 -12.84 13.36
N GLY A 10 -6.09 -12.80 12.74
CA GLY A 10 -6.98 -11.65 12.72
C GLY A 10 -6.55 -10.60 11.67
N PRO A 11 -7.48 -9.72 11.23
CA PRO A 11 -7.22 -8.75 10.15
C PRO A 11 -6.09 -7.77 10.48
N ARG A 12 -6.04 -7.22 11.70
CA ARG A 12 -5.02 -6.24 12.12
C ARG A 12 -3.59 -6.77 12.05
N LYS A 13 -3.31 -7.97 12.60
CA LYS A 13 -1.95 -8.55 12.54
C LYS A 13 -1.58 -8.92 11.11
N THR A 14 -2.57 -9.35 10.33
CA THR A 14 -2.35 -9.71 8.92
C THR A 14 -1.98 -8.49 8.09
N ILE A 15 -2.65 -7.34 8.26
CA ILE A 15 -2.34 -6.14 7.44
C ILE A 15 -0.95 -5.60 7.78
N LEU A 16 -0.57 -5.59 9.06
CA LEU A 16 0.77 -5.21 9.50
C LEU A 16 1.83 -6.13 8.87
N THR A 17 1.57 -7.44 8.82
CA THR A 17 2.47 -8.41 8.20
C THR A 17 2.55 -8.20 6.69
N ALA A 18 1.42 -7.98 6.01
CA ALA A 18 1.36 -7.76 4.57
C ALA A 18 2.11 -6.48 4.16
N VAL A 19 1.88 -5.37 4.87
CA VAL A 19 2.58 -4.09 4.64
C VAL A 19 4.07 -4.23 4.92
N PHE A 20 4.46 -4.92 6.00
CA PHE A 20 5.86 -5.16 6.32
C PHE A 20 6.55 -6.02 5.25
N LEU A 21 5.93 -7.11 4.81
CA LEU A 21 6.46 -7.94 3.72
C LEU A 21 6.55 -7.16 2.40
N PHE A 22 5.59 -6.28 2.12
CA PHE A 22 5.64 -5.45 0.92
C PHE A 22 6.80 -4.47 0.97
N LEU A 23 7.02 -3.83 2.13
CA LEU A 23 8.17 -2.96 2.35
C LEU A 23 9.50 -3.72 2.14
N LEU A 24 9.63 -4.92 2.71
CA LEU A 24 10.82 -5.76 2.50
C LEU A 24 11.02 -6.17 1.04
N SER A 25 9.93 -6.41 0.29
CA SER A 25 10.00 -6.80 -1.12
C SER A 25 10.46 -5.66 -2.05
N LEU A 26 10.30 -4.40 -1.64
CA LEU A 26 10.74 -3.24 -2.41
C LEU A 26 12.24 -2.95 -2.28
N ILE A 27 12.88 -3.38 -1.19
CA ILE A 27 14.32 -3.21 -0.98
C ILE A 27 15.14 -3.89 -2.09
N PRO A 28 14.99 -5.20 -2.40
CA PRO A 28 15.74 -5.83 -3.48
C PRO A 28 15.34 -5.26 -4.85
N PHE A 29 14.09 -4.82 -5.01
CA PHE A 29 13.62 -4.20 -6.24
C PHE A 29 14.40 -2.92 -6.60
N ALA A 30 14.89 -2.18 -5.60
CA ALA A 30 15.70 -0.97 -5.83
C ALA A 30 17.04 -1.26 -6.53
N PHE A 31 17.58 -2.48 -6.38
CA PHE A 31 18.88 -2.90 -6.91
C PHE A 31 18.75 -3.89 -8.08
N VAL A 32 17.57 -4.00 -8.69
CA VAL A 32 17.35 -4.87 -9.84
C VAL A 32 18.17 -4.37 -11.04
N THR A 33 18.90 -5.32 -11.65
CA THR A 33 19.74 -5.12 -12.83
C THR A 33 19.49 -6.14 -13.94
N THR A 34 18.87 -7.29 -13.62
CA THR A 34 18.59 -8.36 -14.58
C THR A 34 17.12 -8.74 -14.61
N LEU A 35 16.66 -9.29 -15.73
CA LEU A 35 15.27 -9.76 -15.89
C LEU A 35 14.89 -10.80 -14.82
N LEU A 36 15.80 -11.72 -14.48
CA LEU A 36 15.55 -12.72 -13.45
C LEU A 36 15.33 -12.07 -12.07
N THR A 37 16.20 -11.13 -11.69
CA THR A 37 16.04 -10.40 -10.41
C THR A 37 14.78 -9.54 -10.39
N ALA A 38 14.38 -8.98 -11.54
CA ALA A 38 13.14 -8.24 -11.69
C ALA A 38 11.92 -9.16 -11.48
N ALA A 39 11.91 -10.33 -12.12
CA ALA A 39 10.82 -11.30 -12.02
C ALA A 39 10.65 -11.82 -10.59
N LEU A 40 11.74 -12.19 -9.91
CA LEU A 40 11.70 -12.66 -8.53
C LEU A 40 11.17 -11.58 -7.57
N SER A 41 11.63 -10.35 -7.73
CA SER A 41 11.15 -9.21 -6.94
C SER A 41 9.67 -8.91 -7.21
N ALA A 42 9.23 -9.00 -8.47
CA ALA A 42 7.84 -8.82 -8.85
C ALA A 42 6.91 -9.89 -8.23
N VAL A 43 7.36 -11.14 -8.11
CA VAL A 43 6.61 -12.19 -7.40
C VAL A 43 6.47 -11.85 -5.92
N ALA A 44 7.55 -11.41 -5.26
CA ALA A 44 7.51 -11.02 -3.85
C ALA A 44 6.56 -9.82 -3.60
N ILE A 45 6.61 -8.82 -4.48
CA ILE A 45 5.69 -7.68 -4.50
C ILE A 45 4.25 -8.16 -4.71
N GLY A 46 4.01 -9.03 -5.71
CA GLY A 46 2.66 -9.52 -6.02
C GLY A 46 2.04 -10.28 -4.85
N VAL A 47 2.79 -11.15 -4.19
CA VAL A 47 2.31 -11.92 -3.03
C VAL A 47 1.96 -10.98 -1.87
N SER A 48 2.81 -10.01 -1.56
CA SER A 48 2.56 -9.09 -0.44
C SER A 48 1.42 -8.09 -0.73
N LEU A 49 1.38 -7.52 -1.94
CA LEU A 49 0.33 -6.61 -2.39
C LEU A 49 -1.05 -7.27 -2.38
N ALA A 50 -1.16 -8.54 -2.79
CA ALA A 50 -2.41 -9.28 -2.73
C ALA A 50 -3.00 -9.35 -1.31
N GLY A 51 -2.14 -9.42 -0.29
CA GLY A 51 -2.57 -9.38 1.11
C GLY A 51 -3.18 -8.04 1.50
N ILE A 52 -2.54 -6.95 1.08
CA ILE A 52 -2.99 -5.58 1.35
C ILE A 52 -4.36 -5.35 0.70
N ILE A 53 -4.53 -5.67 -0.58
CA ILE A 53 -5.78 -5.44 -1.32
C ILE A 53 -6.96 -6.12 -0.64
N ILE A 54 -6.81 -7.40 -0.25
CA ILE A 54 -7.87 -8.15 0.44
C ILE A 54 -8.22 -7.51 1.79
N LEU A 55 -7.20 -7.05 2.53
CA LEU A 55 -7.38 -6.53 3.89
C LEU A 55 -7.96 -5.12 3.93
N LEU A 56 -7.80 -4.32 2.88
CA LEU A 56 -8.42 -2.99 2.80
C LEU A 56 -9.94 -3.09 2.96
N ASP A 57 -10.58 -3.98 2.20
CA ASP A 57 -12.02 -4.17 2.26
C ASP A 57 -12.47 -4.78 3.59
N VAL A 58 -11.68 -5.72 4.15
CA VAL A 58 -11.97 -6.34 5.44
C VAL A 58 -11.93 -5.32 6.58
N LEU A 59 -10.90 -4.47 6.63
CA LEU A 59 -10.78 -3.45 7.68
C LEU A 59 -11.82 -2.35 7.51
N LEU A 60 -12.18 -2.00 6.28
CA LEU A 60 -13.27 -1.06 6.03
C LEU A 60 -14.60 -1.61 6.56
N ALA A 61 -14.90 -2.88 6.29
CA ALA A 61 -16.07 -3.56 6.84
C ALA A 61 -16.06 -3.59 8.38
N GLU A 62 -14.91 -3.87 9.02
CA GLU A 62 -14.80 -3.82 10.49
C GLU A 62 -15.16 -2.44 11.07
N VAL A 63 -14.71 -1.37 10.41
CA VAL A 63 -15.02 0.00 10.84
C VAL A 63 -16.51 0.30 10.66
N ILE A 64 -17.10 -0.14 9.54
CA ILE A 64 -18.53 0.02 9.29
C ILE A 64 -19.35 -0.74 10.34
N ASP A 65 -18.99 -1.97 10.65
CA ASP A 65 -19.66 -2.80 11.66
C ASP A 65 -19.52 -2.20 13.07
N ASP A 66 -18.36 -1.65 13.44
CA ASP A 66 -18.16 -0.97 14.73
C ASP A 66 -18.97 0.33 14.82
N ASP A 67 -19.08 1.09 13.72
CA ASP A 67 -19.93 2.29 13.66
C ASP A 67 -21.42 1.95 13.72
N GLU A 68 -21.87 0.91 13.01
CA GLU A 68 -23.26 0.43 13.08
C GLU A 68 -23.61 0.00 14.52
N LYS A 69 -22.71 -0.73 15.20
CA LYS A 69 -22.91 -1.16 16.61
C LYS A 69 -23.02 0.01 17.58
N ARG A 70 -22.33 1.13 17.33
CA ARG A 70 -22.32 2.30 18.23
C ARG A 70 -23.43 3.29 17.91
N SER A 71 -23.72 3.49 16.64
CA SER A 71 -24.67 4.51 16.17
C SER A 71 -26.06 3.96 15.89
N GLY A 72 -26.21 2.65 15.68
CA GLY A 72 -27.45 2.00 15.24
C GLY A 72 -27.82 2.31 13.78
N ALA A 73 -27.00 3.05 13.04
CA ALA A 73 -27.27 3.45 11.66
C ALA A 73 -26.38 2.69 10.68
N ARG A 74 -26.98 2.16 9.60
CA ARG A 74 -26.21 1.53 8.51
C ARG A 74 -25.67 2.61 7.59
N ARG A 75 -24.35 2.83 7.63
CA ARG A 75 -23.64 3.90 6.90
C ARG A 75 -22.68 3.40 5.83
N GLU A 76 -22.82 2.15 5.39
CA GLU A 76 -21.95 1.49 4.40
C GLU A 76 -21.66 2.40 3.18
N GLY A 77 -22.70 2.98 2.57
CA GLY A 77 -22.56 3.84 1.40
C GLY A 77 -21.70 5.10 1.63
N MET A 78 -21.73 5.65 2.84
CA MET A 78 -20.89 6.81 3.20
C MET A 78 -19.42 6.42 3.30
N TYR A 79 -19.12 5.29 3.93
CA TYR A 79 -17.76 4.77 4.06
C TYR A 79 -17.18 4.37 2.70
N PHE A 80 -17.92 3.64 1.87
CA PHE A 80 -17.47 3.29 0.51
C PHE A 80 -17.34 4.53 -0.38
N GLY A 81 -18.23 5.52 -0.25
CA GLY A 81 -18.12 6.80 -0.95
C GLY A 81 -16.84 7.57 -0.57
N MET A 82 -16.54 7.66 0.73
CA MET A 82 -15.30 8.27 1.22
C MET A 82 -14.06 7.50 0.77
N ASN A 83 -14.07 6.17 0.84
CA ASN A 83 -12.97 5.33 0.36
C ASN A 83 -12.69 5.57 -1.13
N GLY A 84 -13.75 5.58 -1.96
CA GLY A 84 -13.62 5.88 -3.39
C GLY A 84 -13.09 7.29 -3.66
N PHE A 85 -13.50 8.28 -2.86
CA PHE A 85 -12.96 9.64 -2.94
C PHE A 85 -11.46 9.69 -2.60
N ILE A 86 -11.03 9.02 -1.52
CA ILE A 86 -9.62 8.96 -1.10
C ILE A 86 -8.76 8.28 -2.17
N ILE A 87 -9.23 7.18 -2.77
CA ILE A 87 -8.55 6.52 -3.90
C ILE A 87 -8.43 7.51 -5.08
N ARG A 88 -9.53 8.20 -5.40
CA ARG A 88 -9.62 9.38 -6.28
C ARG A 88 -8.41 10.30 -6.15
N TRP A 89 -8.29 10.83 -4.95
CA TRP A 89 -7.25 11.77 -4.56
C TRP A 89 -5.84 11.18 -4.63
N GLY A 90 -5.66 9.92 -4.21
CA GLY A 90 -4.38 9.23 -4.31
C GLY A 90 -3.86 9.13 -5.74
N VAL A 91 -4.74 8.81 -6.69
CA VAL A 91 -4.38 8.77 -8.12
C VAL A 91 -4.00 10.15 -8.65
N SER A 92 -4.70 11.20 -8.26
CA SER A 92 -4.34 12.58 -8.63
C SER A 92 -2.98 12.99 -8.05
N LEU A 93 -2.72 12.67 -6.78
CA LEU A 93 -1.44 12.95 -6.13
C LEU A 93 -0.30 12.17 -6.81
N GLN A 94 -0.53 10.91 -7.16
CA GLN A 94 0.44 10.10 -7.91
C GLN A 94 0.84 10.77 -9.23
N ALA A 95 -0.12 11.30 -9.99
CA ALA A 95 0.16 11.97 -11.26
C ALA A 95 1.02 13.24 -11.06
N ILE A 96 0.73 14.02 -10.02
CA ILE A 96 1.52 15.21 -9.65
C ILE A 96 2.95 14.82 -9.29
N VAL A 97 3.12 13.83 -8.41
CA VAL A 97 4.43 13.35 -7.97
C VAL A 97 5.24 12.84 -9.16
N MET A 98 4.61 12.08 -10.07
CA MET A 98 5.26 11.61 -11.30
C MET A 98 5.75 12.77 -12.17
N GLY A 99 4.92 13.80 -12.38
CA GLY A 99 5.31 14.99 -13.14
C GLY A 99 6.51 15.72 -12.53
N VAL A 100 6.47 15.97 -11.22
CA VAL A 100 7.55 16.65 -10.49
C VAL A 100 8.86 15.86 -10.56
N VAL A 101 8.82 14.54 -10.36
CA VAL A 101 10.04 13.72 -10.40
C VAL A 101 10.63 13.65 -11.80
N LEU A 102 9.79 13.51 -12.84
CA LEU A 102 10.27 13.49 -14.22
C LEU A 102 10.91 14.82 -14.62
N GLU A 103 10.28 15.95 -14.29
CA GLU A 103 10.83 17.29 -14.53
C GLU A 103 12.15 17.50 -13.80
N TRP A 104 12.19 17.20 -12.49
CA TRP A 104 13.41 17.31 -11.67
C TRP A 104 14.55 16.42 -12.18
N SER A 105 14.22 15.24 -12.68
CA SER A 105 15.21 14.30 -13.22
C SER A 105 15.77 14.72 -14.60
N GLY A 106 15.18 15.74 -15.24
CA GLY A 106 15.57 16.21 -16.56
C GLY A 106 15.07 15.31 -17.70
N TYR A 107 13.93 14.63 -17.52
CA TYR A 107 13.35 13.77 -18.55
C TYR A 107 13.07 14.55 -19.84
N VAL A 108 13.60 14.07 -20.97
CA VAL A 108 13.40 14.69 -22.29
C VAL A 108 12.49 13.81 -23.14
N GLN A 109 11.27 14.27 -23.37
CA GLN A 109 10.30 13.51 -24.17
C GLN A 109 10.81 13.30 -25.61
N HIS A 110 10.63 12.09 -26.14
CA HIS A 110 11.04 11.68 -27.49
C HIS A 110 12.55 11.67 -27.78
N SER A 111 13.41 11.84 -26.78
CA SER A 111 14.84 11.66 -26.96
C SER A 111 15.20 10.17 -27.02
N ALA A 112 16.09 9.79 -27.93
CA ALA A 112 16.65 8.44 -28.01
C ALA A 112 17.54 8.09 -26.81
N THR A 113 18.05 9.11 -26.10
CA THR A 113 18.88 8.94 -24.89
C THR A 113 18.37 9.84 -23.78
N GLN A 114 18.42 9.34 -22.54
CA GLN A 114 18.00 10.07 -21.36
C GLN A 114 19.21 10.38 -20.46
N PRO A 115 19.20 11.50 -19.73
CA PRO A 115 20.18 11.73 -18.67
C PRO A 115 20.17 10.59 -17.64
N ALA A 116 21.35 10.26 -17.10
CA ALA A 116 21.48 9.23 -16.06
C ALA A 116 20.63 9.54 -14.80
N SER A 117 20.33 10.81 -14.54
CA SER A 117 19.43 11.25 -13.46
C SER A 117 17.98 10.74 -13.61
N VAL A 118 17.52 10.47 -14.84
CA VAL A 118 16.17 9.94 -15.09
C VAL A 118 16.01 8.54 -14.51
N GLU A 119 17.03 7.70 -14.62
CA GLU A 119 17.01 6.36 -14.01
C GLU A 119 16.85 6.45 -12.49
N ALA A 120 17.59 7.35 -11.84
CA ALA A 120 17.47 7.59 -10.40
C ALA A 120 16.07 8.10 -10.03
N GLY A 121 15.48 9.00 -10.82
CA GLY A 121 14.12 9.48 -10.64
C GLY A 121 13.07 8.37 -10.74
N ILE A 122 13.18 7.49 -11.74
CA ILE A 122 12.29 6.33 -11.89
C ILE A 122 12.46 5.36 -10.71
N ARG A 123 13.69 5.05 -10.30
CA ARG A 123 13.95 4.20 -9.12
C ARG A 123 13.32 4.81 -7.86
N LEU A 124 13.40 6.13 -7.68
CA LEU A 124 12.76 6.85 -6.57
C LEU A 124 11.23 6.68 -6.57
N MET A 125 10.59 6.80 -7.74
CA MET A 125 9.13 6.61 -7.87
C MET A 125 8.70 5.16 -7.62
N MET A 126 9.51 4.19 -8.02
CA MET A 126 9.18 2.77 -7.87
C MET A 126 9.46 2.24 -6.46
N THR A 127 10.41 2.83 -5.73
CA THR A 127 10.85 2.29 -4.42
C THR A 127 10.81 3.31 -3.30
N GLY A 128 11.51 4.44 -3.41
CA GLY A 128 11.63 5.41 -2.32
C GLY A 128 10.28 6.00 -1.88
N ILE A 129 9.49 6.51 -2.83
CA ILE A 129 8.17 7.09 -2.55
C ILE A 129 7.20 6.02 -1.98
N PRO A 130 7.07 4.82 -2.59
CA PRO A 130 6.29 3.73 -2.00
C PRO A 130 6.77 3.30 -0.61
N ILE A 131 8.08 3.19 -0.36
CA ILE A 131 8.63 2.84 0.96
C ILE A 131 8.20 3.88 2.01
N ALA A 132 8.36 5.17 1.72
CA ALA A 132 7.93 6.24 2.63
C ALA A 132 6.42 6.15 2.92
N SER A 133 5.62 5.89 1.88
CA SER A 133 4.16 5.73 1.99
C SER A 133 3.78 4.51 2.82
N LEU A 134 4.49 3.39 2.66
CA LEU A 134 4.27 2.16 3.42
C LEU A 134 4.70 2.28 4.88
N LEU A 135 5.78 3.02 5.18
CA LEU A 135 6.17 3.32 6.55
C LEU A 135 5.08 4.12 7.28
N LEU A 136 4.52 5.12 6.59
CA LEU A 136 3.39 5.90 7.12
C LEU A 136 2.14 5.03 7.31
N ALA A 137 1.82 4.17 6.34
CA ALA A 137 0.72 3.22 6.45
C ALA A 137 0.93 2.24 7.63
N LEU A 138 2.15 1.73 7.81
CA LEU A 138 2.49 0.83 8.91
C LEU A 138 2.28 1.50 10.27
N LEU A 139 2.65 2.78 10.41
CA LEU A 139 2.36 3.58 11.60
C LEU A 139 0.85 3.69 11.86
N PHE A 140 0.06 4.05 10.86
CA PHE A 140 -1.40 4.17 11.02
C PHE A 140 -2.07 2.83 11.36
N TYR A 141 -1.69 1.73 10.70
CA TYR A 141 -2.19 0.41 11.04
C TYR A 141 -1.73 -0.07 12.41
N TYR A 142 -0.55 0.35 12.86
CA TYR A 142 -0.10 0.05 14.21
C TYR A 142 -0.98 0.73 15.26
N LEU A 143 -1.36 1.99 15.01
CA LEU A 143 -2.27 2.78 15.84
C LEU A 143 -3.74 2.33 15.76
N TYR A 144 -4.12 1.55 14.73
CA TYR A 144 -5.49 1.07 14.52
C TYR A 144 -6.04 0.34 15.77
N PRO A 145 -7.14 0.83 16.38
CA PRO A 145 -7.58 0.39 17.70
C PRO A 145 -8.45 -0.87 17.71
N LEU A 146 -9.20 -1.16 16.64
CA LEU A 146 -10.25 -2.18 16.67
C LEU A 146 -9.69 -3.60 16.85
N GLY A 147 -8.59 -3.94 16.16
CA GLY A 147 -7.93 -5.24 16.34
C GLY A 147 -7.09 -5.39 17.62
N ARG A 148 -7.13 -4.44 18.58
CA ARG A 148 -6.53 -4.60 19.92
C ARG A 148 -7.54 -5.16 20.93
N LYS A 149 -8.85 -4.96 20.71
CA LYS A 149 -9.89 -5.24 21.71
C LYS A 149 -10.25 -6.73 21.84
N GLU A 150 -10.00 -7.55 20.81
CA GLU A 150 -10.28 -9.00 20.86
C GLU A 150 -9.25 -9.79 21.66
N GLY A 151 -8.01 -9.30 21.80
CA GLY A 151 -6.97 -9.98 22.59
C GLY A 151 -7.14 -9.88 24.11
N ASN A 152 -8.14 -9.13 24.59
CA ASN A 152 -8.40 -8.88 26.01
C ASN A 152 -9.75 -9.48 26.48
N ARG A 153 -10.32 -10.40 25.70
CA ARG A 153 -11.53 -11.18 26.05
C ARG A 153 -11.18 -12.65 26.33
N ASN A 154 -10.15 -12.87 27.15
CA ASN A 154 -9.95 -14.13 27.85
C ASN A 154 -10.32 -13.93 29.32
#